data_AF-A0A098Y5D6-F1
#
_entry.id   AF-A0A098Y5D6-F1
#
_cell.length_a   1.000
_cell.length_b   1.000
_cell.length_c   1.000
_cell.angle_alpha   90.00
_cell.angle_beta   90.00
_cell.angle_gamma   90.00
#
_symmetry.space_group_name_H-M   'P 1'
#
loop_
_entity.id
_entity.type
_entity.pdbx_description
1 polymer ?
#
loop_
_entity_poly.entity_id
_entity_poly.type
_entity_poly.pdbx_seq_one_letter_code
_entity_poly.pdbx_strand_id
1 'polypeptide(L)' 'LVLDSILYVLVSGCAWRLLPHDLVPWDAAYRWFRAWSADGTWNRVHDVLRDRVRAAEGRDPQPTAAVLDAQSIKT' A
#
# COMPACT_ATOMS: atom_id res chain seq x y z
N LEU A 1 10.76 5.99 6.87
CA LEU A 1 11.48 4.70 6.91
C LEU A 1 10.55 3.49 6.84
N VAL A 2 9.59 3.27 7.76
CA VAL A 2 8.71 2.07 7.69
C VAL A 2 7.88 2.01 6.40
N LEU A 3 7.21 3.11 6.04
CA LEU A 3 6.49 3.19 4.76
C LEU A 3 7.45 3.04 3.58
N ASP A 4 8.59 3.72 3.60
CA ASP A 4 9.59 3.63 2.52
C ASP A 4 10.08 2.18 2.33
N SER A 5 10.29 1.43 3.40
CA SER A 5 10.64 0.00 3.34
C SER A 5 9.54 -0.86 2.73
N ILE A 6 8.29 -0.61 3.13
CA ILE A 6 7.14 -1.36 2.60
C ILE A 6 6.96 -1.05 1.11
N LEU A 7 7.05 0.23 0.73
CA LEU A 7 6.95 0.67 -0.65
C LEU A 7 8.12 0.17 -1.50
N TYR A 8 9.34 0.12 -0.94
CA TYR A 8 10.49 -0.45 -1.61
C TYR A 8 10.23 -1.91 -2.00
N VAL A 9 9.76 -2.74 -1.05
CA VAL A 9 9.42 -4.14 -1.31
C VAL A 9 8.28 -4.26 -2.33
N LEU A 10 7.25 -3.42 -2.20
CA LEU A 10 6.10 -3.43 -3.11
C LEU A 10 6.47 -3.08 -4.56
N VAL A 11 7.34 -2.09 -4.75
CA VAL A 11 7.76 -1.62 -6.08
C VAL A 11 8.80 -2.55 -6.69
N SER A 12 9.77 -3.03 -5.91
CA SER A 12 10.84 -3.89 -6.40
C SER A 12 10.44 -5.36 -6.55
N GLY A 13 9.42 -5.81 -5.82
CA GLY A 13 9.04 -7.22 -5.72
C GLY A 13 10.09 -8.08 -4.99
N CYS A 14 11.08 -7.48 -4.32
CA CYS A 14 12.13 -8.24 -3.65
C CYS A 14 11.59 -8.97 -2.40
N ALA A 15 12.24 -10.06 -2.00
CA ALA A 15 11.94 -10.68 -0.72
C ALA A 15 12.24 -9.71 0.43
N TRP A 16 11.43 -9.74 1.51
CA TRP A 16 11.62 -8.88 2.69
C TRP A 16 13.06 -8.92 3.25
N ARG A 17 13.70 -10.10 3.24
CA ARG A 17 15.06 -10.29 3.73
C ARG A 17 16.15 -9.62 2.88
N LEU A 18 15.80 -9.16 1.67
CA LEU A 18 16.68 -8.42 0.77
C LEU A 18 16.50 -6.90 0.89
N LEU A 19 15.73 -6.43 1.87
CA LEU A 19 15.56 -5.02 2.12
C LEU A 19 16.93 -4.35 2.42
N PRO A 20 17.25 -3.23 1.78
CA PRO A 20 18.47 -2.48 2.03
C PRO A 20 18.68 -2.11 3.51
N HIS A 21 19.93 -2.10 3.96
CA HIS A 21 20.31 -1.85 5.36
C HIS A 21 20.20 -0.39 5.80
N ASP A 22 20.07 0.55 4.85
CA ASP A 22 19.80 1.97 5.09
C ASP A 22 18.32 2.25 5.42
N LEU A 23 17.46 1.26 5.22
CA LEU A 23 16.05 1.29 5.60
C LEU A 23 15.82 0.63 6.97
N VAL A 24 14.58 0.65 7.48
CA VAL A 24 14.28 -0.05 8.74
C VAL A 24 14.49 -1.56 8.59
N PRO A 25 14.86 -2.28 9.67
CA PRO A 25 14.96 -3.73 9.64
C PRO A 25 13.70 -4.39 9.05
N TRP A 26 13.92 -5.41 8.22
CA TRP A 26 12.84 -6.05 7.45
C TRP A 26 11.72 -6.61 8.34
N ASP A 27 12.05 -7.09 9.53
CA ASP A 27 11.12 -7.67 10.50
C ASP A 27 10.21 -6.60 11.12
N ALA A 28 10.75 -5.40 11.37
CA ALA A 28 9.98 -4.26 11.83
C ALA A 28 9.03 -3.75 10.75
N ALA A 29 9.52 -3.58 9.51
CA ALA A 29 8.68 -3.19 8.38
C ALA A 29 7.57 -4.22 8.12
N TYR A 30 7.92 -5.51 8.11
CA TYR A 30 6.96 -6.59 7.89
C TYR A 30 5.92 -6.68 9.00
N ARG A 31 6.32 -6.48 10.27
CA ARG A 31 5.39 -6.47 11.41
C ARG A 31 4.30 -5.40 11.25
N TRP A 32 4.70 -4.18 10.87
CA TRP A 32 3.74 -3.11 10.61
C TRP A 32 2.88 -3.39 9.39
N PHE A 33 3.50 -3.83 8.29
CA PHE A 33 2.76 -4.22 7.08
C PHE A 33 1.68 -5.26 7.39
N ARG A 34 2.03 -6.32 8.13
CA ARG A 34 1.08 -7.35 8.56
C ARG A 34 -0.04 -6.81 9.44
N ALA A 35 0.28 -5.97 10.43
CA ALA A 35 -0.71 -5.39 11.33
C ALA A 35 -1.71 -4.52 10.55
N TRP A 36 -1.21 -3.67 9.66
CA TRP A 36 -2.01 -2.76 8.84
C TRP A 36 -2.85 -3.45 7.77
N SER A 37 -2.36 -4.57 7.25
CA SER A 37 -3.14 -5.43 6.35
C SER A 37 -4.28 -6.13 7.09
N ALA A 38 -4.09 -6.48 8.36
CA ALA A 38 -5.12 -7.15 9.16
C ALA A 38 -6.20 -6.18 9.67
N ASP A 39 -5.84 -4.93 10.00
CA ASP A 39 -6.76 -3.96 10.60
C ASP A 39 -7.42 -3.00 9.57
N GLY A 40 -7.15 -3.20 8.28
CA GLY A 40 -7.71 -2.39 7.20
C GLY A 40 -7.11 -0.98 7.07
N THR A 41 -5.97 -0.71 7.69
CA THR A 41 -5.26 0.58 7.54
C THR A 41 -4.96 0.91 6.09
N TRP A 42 -4.56 -0.07 5.27
CA TRP A 42 -4.29 0.19 3.85
C TRP A 42 -5.52 0.70 3.10
N ASN A 43 -6.71 0.15 3.37
CA ASN A 43 -7.95 0.61 2.76
C ASN A 43 -8.26 2.05 3.17
N ARG A 44 -8.12 2.37 4.46
CA ARG A 44 -8.34 3.74 4.96
C ARG A 44 -7.36 4.74 4.34
N VAL A 45 -6.09 4.37 4.22
CA VAL A 45 -5.07 5.22 3.56
C VAL A 45 -5.42 5.43 2.10
N HIS A 46 -5.78 4.35 1.39
CA HIS A 46 -6.20 4.43 -0.01
C HIS A 46 -7.41 5.35 -0.18
N ASP A 47 -8.44 5.21 0.65
CA ASP A 47 -9.66 6.03 0.56
C ASP A 47 -9.35 7.51 0.76
N VAL A 48 -8.56 7.87 1.79
CA VAL A 48 -8.15 9.25 2.03
C VAL A 48 -7.36 9.84 0.86
N LEU A 49 -6.44 9.05 0.27
CA LEU A 49 -5.64 9.52 -0.87
C LEU A 49 -6.50 9.68 -2.12
N ARG A 50 -7.38 8.72 -2.40
CA ARG A 50 -8.34 8.78 -3.51
C ARG A 50 -9.23 10.02 -3.41
N ASP A 51 -9.79 10.26 -2.22
CA ASP A 51 -10.70 11.39 -1.98
C ASP A 51 -9.97 12.73 -2.20
N ARG A 52 -8.71 12.85 -1.75
CA ARG A 52 -7.87 14.04 -1.99
C ARG A 52 -7.58 14.27 -3.47
N VAL A 53 -7.23 13.22 -4.22
CA VAL A 53 -6.97 13.32 -5.66
C VAL A 53 -8.24 13.78 -6.39
N ARG A 54 -9.39 13.17 -6.07
CA ARG A 54 -10.68 13.53 -6.70
C ARG A 54 -11.08 14.97 -6.40
N ALA A 55 -10.94 15.41 -5.16
CA ALA A 55 -11.21 16.79 -4.77
C ALA A 55 -10.30 17.79 -5.50
N ALA A 56 -9.01 17.47 -5.66
CA ALA A 56 -8.06 18.30 -6.41
C ALA A 56 -8.42 18.41 -7.90
N GLU A 57 -9.09 17.40 -8.46
CA GLU A 57 -9.62 17.40 -9.83
C GLU A 57 -11.03 18.01 -9.96
N GLY A 58 -11.59 18.55 -8.86
CA GLY A 58 -12.94 19.14 -8.84
C GLY A 58 -14.07 18.11 -8.94
N ARG A 59 -13.79 16.84 -8.61
CA ARG A 59 -14.76 15.73 -8.64
C ARG A 59 -15.28 15.44 -7.23
N ASP A 60 -16.47 14.81 -7.15
CA ASP A 60 -17.01 14.33 -5.87
C ASP A 60 -16.04 13.31 -5.24
N PRO A 61 -15.63 13.47 -3.96
CA PRO A 61 -14.73 12.53 -3.28
C PRO A 61 -15.22 11.07 -3.32
N GLN A 62 -16.53 10.86 -3.16
CA GLN A 62 -17.15 9.54 -3.25
C GLN A 62 -17.46 9.21 -4.72
N PRO A 63 -16.79 8.22 -5.33
CA PRO A 63 -17.11 7.81 -6.68
C PRO A 63 -18.44 7.07 -6.73
N THR A 64 -19.21 7.27 -7.81
CA THR A 64 -20.47 6.54 -8.05
C THR A 64 -20.26 5.14 -8.62
N ALA A 65 -19.06 4.85 -9.14
CA ALA A 65 -18.68 3.55 -9.69
C ALA A 65 -17.20 3.24 -9.39
N ALA A 66 -16.88 1.95 -9.20
CA ALA A 66 -15.52 1.46 -9.01
C ALA A 66 -15.24 0.28 -9.96
N VAL A 67 -14.04 0.23 -10.52
CA VAL A 67 -13.55 -0.91 -11.31
C VAL A 67 -12.72 -1.80 -10.40
N LEU A 68 -13.15 -3.05 -10.22
CA LEU A 68 -12.40 -4.07 -9.50
C LEU A 68 -11.81 -5.02 -10.53
N ASP A 69 -10.49 -5.03 -10.66
CA ASP A 69 -9.77 -6.01 -11.47
C ASP A 69 -9.06 -7.01 -10.55
N ALA A 70 -9.10 -8.29 -10.93
CA ALA A 70 -8.42 -9.36 -10.22
C ALA A 70 -7.61 -10.17 -11.23
N GLN A 71 -6.29 -10.19 -11.04
CA GLN A 71 -5.37 -10.98 -11.83
C GLN A 71 -5.09 -12.31 -11.11
N SER A 72 -5.37 -13.43 -11.78
CA SER A 72 -4.96 -14.76 -11.31
C SER A 72 -3.61 -15.14 -11.88
N ILE A 73 -2.68 -15.53 -11.02
CA ILE A 73 -1.40 -16.11 -11.45
C ILE A 73 -1.65 -17.60 -11.73
N LYS A 74 -1.36 -18.05 -12.95
CA LYS A 74 -1.34 -19.47 -13.28
C LYS A 74 -0.03 -20.05 -12.76
N THR A 75 -0.13 -21.02 -11.84
CA THR A 75 0.99 -21.85 -11.39
C THR A 75 1.30 -22.95 -12.41
#